data_AF-R5LJN0-F1
#
_entry.id   AF-R5LJN0-F1
#
_cell.length_a   1.000
_cell.length_b   1.000
_cell.length_c   1.000
_cell.angle_alpha   90.00
_cell.angle_beta   90.00
_cell.angle_gamma   90.00
#
_symmetry.space_group_name_H-M   'P 1'
#
loop_
_entity.id
_entity.type
_entity.pdbx_description
1 polymer ?
#
loop_
_entity_poly.entity_id
_entity_poly.type
_entity_poly.pdbx_seq_one_letter_code
_entity_poly.pdbx_strand_id
1 'polypeptide(L)'
;MSNIDLNSAELLKLINKQWATTNDIMKIRGCCYSTALSERRAIESNIKDKYLRLPRYKVPMEEVVLYYGINISYLKKANNLNK
;
A
#
# COMPACT_ATOMS: atom_id res chain seq x y z
N MET A 1 8.38 -0.10 -19.25
CA MET A 1 7.54 -0.27 -18.04
C MET A 1 7.50 -1.75 -17.74
N SER A 2 8.27 -2.24 -16.77
CA SER A 2 8.20 -3.65 -16.37
C SER A 2 6.97 -3.83 -15.51
N ASN A 3 5.94 -4.50 -16.03
CA ASN A 3 4.87 -5.09 -15.22
C ASN A 3 5.54 -6.18 -14.38
N ILE A 4 5.95 -5.80 -13.18
CA ILE A 4 6.45 -6.74 -12.18
C ILE A 4 5.21 -7.11 -11.38
N ASP A 5 4.59 -8.23 -11.74
CA ASP A 5 3.65 -8.88 -10.85
C ASP A 5 4.43 -9.22 -9.56
N LEU A 6 4.22 -8.44 -8.49
CA LEU A 6 4.85 -8.73 -7.21
C LEU A 6 4.41 -10.12 -6.77
N ASN A 7 5.37 -10.96 -6.40
CA ASN A 7 5.00 -12.21 -5.74
C ASN A 7 4.43 -11.93 -4.34
N SER A 8 3.73 -12.91 -3.78
CA SER A 8 3.06 -12.79 -2.47
C SER A 8 4.01 -12.39 -1.33
N ALA A 9 5.28 -12.81 -1.35
CA ALA A 9 6.25 -12.49 -0.31
C ALA A 9 6.74 -11.04 -0.42
N GLU A 10 6.97 -10.55 -1.64
CA GLU A 10 7.36 -9.17 -1.90
C GLU A 10 6.24 -8.20 -1.53
N LEU A 11 5.00 -8.52 -1.89
CA LEU A 11 3.84 -7.73 -1.50
C LEU A 11 3.71 -7.70 0.02
N LEU A 12 3.83 -8.85 0.70
CA LEU A 12 3.77 -8.92 2.15
C LEU A 12 4.86 -8.08 2.83
N LYS A 13 6.09 -8.14 2.32
CA LYS A 13 7.21 -7.32 2.82
C LYS A 13 6.92 -5.83 2.65
N LEU A 14 6.27 -5.46 1.55
CA LEU A 14 5.96 -4.07 1.25
C LEU A 14 4.82 -3.54 2.13
N ILE A 15 3.74 -4.31 2.33
CA ILE A 15 2.63 -3.92 3.22
C ILE A 15 3.00 -3.94 4.71
N ASN A 16 4.06 -4.66 5.10
CA ASN A 16 4.57 -4.64 6.47
C ASN A 16 5.27 -3.33 6.86
N LYS A 17 5.48 -2.40 5.91
CA LYS A 17 5.97 -1.05 6.23
C LYS A 17 4.87 -0.25 6.94
N GLN A 18 5.26 0.60 7.88
CA GLN A 18 4.30 1.51 8.54
C GLN A 18 3.72 2.56 7.57
N TRP A 19 4.55 3.09 6.68
CA TRP A 19 4.21 4.22 5.80
C TRP A 19 4.39 3.84 4.33
N ALA A 20 3.39 4.17 3.52
CA ALA A 20 3.41 4.01 2.07
C ALA A 20 3.81 5.31 1.38
N THR A 21 4.80 5.22 0.49
CA THR A 21 5.14 6.29 -0.47
C THR A 21 4.35 6.12 -1.77
N THR A 22 4.37 7.13 -2.65
CA THR A 22 3.83 7.00 -4.02
C THR A 22 4.44 5.80 -4.76
N ASN A 23 5.75 5.54 -4.60
CA ASN A 23 6.42 4.41 -5.23
C ASN A 23 5.97 3.07 -4.66
N ASP A 24 5.64 3.00 -3.37
CA ASP A 24 5.05 1.80 -2.78
C ASP A 24 3.66 1.53 -3.37
N ILE A 25 2.83 2.57 -3.52
CA ILE A 25 1.51 2.46 -4.16
C ILE A 25 1.62 2.01 -5.62
N MET A 26 2.57 2.56 -6.39
CA MET A 26 2.84 2.11 -7.76
C MET A 26 3.11 0.61 -7.82
N LYS A 27 3.92 0.10 -6.88
CA LYS A 27 4.26 -1.32 -6.79
C LYS A 27 3.03 -2.15 -6.40
N ILE A 28 2.31 -1.77 -5.34
CA ILE A 28 1.12 -2.49 -4.87
C ILE A 28 0.06 -2.58 -5.97
N ARG A 29 -0.22 -1.47 -6.65
CA ARG A 29 -1.32 -1.36 -7.60
C ARG A 29 -0.94 -1.78 -9.03
N GLY A 30 0.34 -1.76 -9.36
CA GLY A 30 0.83 -1.95 -10.72
C GLY A 30 0.51 -0.76 -11.63
N CYS A 31 0.60 0.47 -11.13
CA CYS A 31 0.22 1.69 -11.86
C CYS A 31 1.39 2.67 -12.06
N CYS A 32 1.19 3.64 -12.95
CA CYS A 32 2.18 4.70 -13.18
C CYS A 32 2.18 5.73 -12.04
N TYR A 33 3.25 6.53 -11.96
CA TYR A 33 3.48 7.46 -10.86
C TYR A 33 2.36 8.49 -10.71
N SER A 34 1.81 9.02 -11.82
CA SER A 34 0.73 10.01 -11.78
C SER A 34 -0.54 9.43 -11.15
N THR A 35 -0.92 8.20 -11.52
CA THR A 35 -2.06 7.51 -10.93
C THR A 35 -1.82 7.24 -9.44
N ALA A 36 -0.67 6.67 -9.09
CA ALA A 36 -0.32 6.42 -7.69
C ALA A 36 -0.30 7.70 -6.84
N LEU A 37 0.15 8.83 -7.41
CA LEU A 37 0.16 10.12 -6.73
C LEU A 37 -1.26 10.62 -6.47
N SER A 38 -2.15 10.45 -7.45
CA SER A 38 -3.57 10.80 -7.32
C SER A 38 -4.25 9.96 -6.25
N GLU A 39 -4.05 8.65 -6.28
CA GLU A 39 -4.58 7.71 -5.28
C GLU A 39 -4.02 8.01 -3.88
N ARG A 40 -2.73 8.29 -3.74
CA ARG A 40 -2.13 8.69 -2.45
C ARG A 40 -2.81 9.93 -1.87
N ARG A 41 -3.08 10.94 -2.71
CA ARG A 41 -3.76 12.17 -2.30
C ARG A 41 -5.23 11.91 -1.93
N ALA A 42 -5.90 11.01 -2.63
CA ALA A 42 -7.26 10.61 -2.28
C ALA A 42 -7.29 9.94 -0.90
N ILE A 43 -6.38 9.00 -0.63
CA ILE A 43 -6.23 8.37 0.68
C ILE A 43 -5.94 9.42 1.76
N GLU A 44 -4.97 10.32 1.52
CA GLU A 44 -4.62 11.41 2.42
C GLU A 44 -5.84 12.30 2.76
N SER A 45 -6.67 12.62 1.76
CA SER A 45 -7.90 13.38 1.97
C SER A 45 -8.96 12.62 2.79
N ASN A 46 -9.10 11.32 2.57
CA ASN A 46 -10.09 10.48 3.27
C ASN A 46 -9.77 10.32 4.76
N ILE A 47 -8.49 10.44 5.12
CA ILE A 47 -8.02 10.20 6.50
C ILE A 47 -7.62 11.49 7.22
N LYS A 48 -7.85 12.67 6.62
CA LYS A 48 -7.42 13.95 7.17
C LYS A 48 -7.95 14.20 8.59
N ASP A 49 -9.16 13.73 8.87
CA ASP A 49 -9.84 13.92 10.16
C ASP A 49 -9.50 12.82 11.16
N LYS A 50 -8.92 11.70 10.69
CA LYS A 50 -8.51 10.55 11.53
C LYS A 50 -7.12 10.73 12.13
N TYR A 51 -6.22 11.44 11.44
CA TYR A 51 -4.82 11.62 11.86
C TYR A 51 -4.48 13.09 12.09
N LEU A 52 -3.90 13.40 13.26
CA LEU A 52 -3.51 14.77 13.60
C LEU A 52 -2.45 15.36 12.66
N ARG A 53 -1.45 14.54 12.27
CA ARG A 53 -0.38 14.91 11.32
C ARG A 53 0.11 13.68 10.57
N LEU A 54 0.33 13.84 9.27
CA LEU A 54 0.94 12.83 8.41
C LEU A 54 2.39 13.20 8.07
N PRO A 55 3.30 12.21 7.94
CA PRO A 55 4.63 12.45 7.41
C PRO A 55 4.56 12.94 5.95
N ARG A 56 5.51 13.80 5.57
CA ARG A 56 5.55 14.41 4.24
C ARG A 56 5.54 13.34 3.12
N TYR A 57 4.60 13.48 2.19
CA TYR A 57 4.43 12.61 1.01
C TYR A 57 4.21 11.12 1.32
N LYS A 58 3.66 10.80 2.50
CA LYS A 58 3.39 9.42 2.93
C LYS A 58 2.01 9.30 3.53
N VAL A 59 1.43 8.12 3.41
CA VAL A 59 0.17 7.74 4.05
C VAL A 59 0.37 6.46 4.87
N PRO A 60 -0.43 6.18 5.90
CA PRO A 60 -0.34 4.92 6.63
C PRO A 60 -0.60 3.75 5.69
N MET A 61 0.21 2.69 5.77
CA MET A 61 0.04 1.52 4.91
C MET A 61 -1.25 0.77 5.19
N GLU A 62 -1.74 0.80 6.43
CA GLU A 62 -3.04 0.26 6.82
C GLU A 62 -4.18 0.84 5.96
N GLU A 63 -4.18 2.16 5.76
CA GLU A 63 -5.17 2.85 4.93
C GLU A 63 -5.05 2.47 3.45
N VAL A 64 -3.82 2.19 2.98
CA VAL A 64 -3.60 1.69 1.62
C VAL A 64 -4.14 0.27 1.44
N VAL A 65 -3.91 -0.61 2.41
CA VAL A 65 -4.45 -1.98 2.41
C VAL A 65 -5.97 -1.95 2.40
N LEU A 66 -6.58 -1.10 3.23
CA LEU A 66 -8.03 -0.91 3.28
C LEU A 66 -8.58 -0.37 1.96
N TYR A 67 -7.93 0.66 1.40
CA TYR A 67 -8.34 1.29 0.14
C TYR A 67 -8.36 0.31 -1.04
N TYR A 68 -7.40 -0.62 -1.11
CA TYR A 68 -7.33 -1.62 -2.17
C TYR A 68 -8.00 -2.97 -1.83
N GLY A 69 -8.57 -3.11 -0.63
CA GLY A 69 -9.21 -4.37 -0.21
C GLY A 69 -8.25 -5.56 -0.15
N ILE A 70 -6.98 -5.33 0.20
CA ILE A 70 -5.96 -6.38 0.21
C ILE A 70 -6.20 -7.35 1.38
N ASN A 71 -6.39 -8.63 1.06
CA ASN A 71 -6.59 -9.66 2.07
C ASN A 71 -5.25 -10.13 2.66
N ILE A 72 -4.84 -9.51 3.78
CA ILE A 72 -3.60 -9.88 4.50
C ILE A 72 -3.62 -11.35 4.96
N SER A 73 -4.79 -11.88 5.38
CA SER A 73 -4.89 -13.27 5.83
C SER A 73 -4.54 -14.25 4.70
N TYR A 74 -5.06 -13.98 3.50
CA TYR A 74 -4.70 -14.74 2.31
C TYR A 74 -3.19 -14.63 2.00
N LEU A 75 -2.63 -13.42 2.04
CA LEU A 75 -1.20 -13.22 1.79
C LEU A 75 -0.30 -13.98 2.78
N LYS A 76 -0.67 -14.03 4.07
CA LYS A 76 0.06 -14.81 5.07
C LYS A 76 -0.02 -16.31 4.81
N LYS A 77 -1.21 -16.82 4.49
CA LYS A 77 -1.43 -18.24 4.13
C LYS A 77 -0.64 -18.64 2.90
N ALA A 78 -0.68 -17.82 1.84
CA ALA A 78 0.05 -18.07 0.59
C ALA A 78 1.57 -18.13 0.78
N ASN A 79 2.10 -17.46 1.81
CA ASN A 79 3.52 -17.47 2.16
C ASN A 79 3.89 -18.54 3.21
N ASN A 80 2.98 -19.43 3.60
CA ASN A 80 3.17 -20.41 4.67
C ASN A 80 3.60 -19.78 6.02
N LEU A 81 3.22 -18.53 6.27
CA LEU A 81 3.56 -17.80 7.50
C LEU A 81 2.54 -18.04 8.62
N ASN A 82 1.83 -19.18 8.58
CA ASN A 82 0.96 -19.64 9.65
C ASN A 82 1.83 -20.32 10.71
N LYS A 83 2.39 -19.55 11.64
CA LYS A 83 2.89 -20.03 12.92
C LYS A 83 2.18 -19.27 14.04
#